data_AF-A0A316XBS9-F1
#
_entry.id   AF-A0A316XBS9-F1
#
_cell.length_a   1.000
_cell.length_b   1.000
_cell.length_c   1.000
_cell.angle_alpha   90.00
_cell.angle_beta   90.00
_cell.angle_gamma   90.00
#
_symmetry.space_group_name_H-M   'P 1'
#
loop_
_entity.id
_entity.type
_entity.pdbx_description
1 polymer ?
#
loop_
_entity_poly.entity_id
_entity_poly.type
_entity_poly.pdbx_seq_one_letter_code
_entity_poly.pdbx_strand_id
1 'polypeptide(L)'
;MIIKKTFAAIILLLGAFILFAMYKSSLPIIYGTKVKANIIGVDSAKSRRFTYVYYPVIQLDHNNHRIRFTDDSSSVDKNIKKSEIMVYYDPHYGLSQGFTVVTTTFLIIGLLMFMLGILALFTLLKFKVDRK
;
A
#
# COMPACT_ATOMS: atom_id res chain seq x y z
N MET A 1 -7.78 32.16 12.63
CA MET A 1 -8.90 31.47 11.94
C MET A 1 -8.45 30.76 10.66
N ILE A 2 -7.62 31.39 9.83
CA ILE A 2 -7.06 30.81 8.59
C ILE A 2 -6.25 29.53 8.88
N ILE A 3 -5.33 29.57 9.85
CA ILE A 3 -4.45 28.44 10.22
C ILE A 3 -5.23 27.16 10.53
N LYS A 4 -6.32 27.25 11.30
CA LYS A 4 -7.15 26.08 11.66
C LYS A 4 -7.84 25.46 10.44
N LYS A 5 -8.29 26.29 9.50
CA LYS A 5 -8.92 25.83 8.24
C LYS A 5 -7.90 25.17 7.32
N THR A 6 -6.71 25.77 7.19
CA THR A 6 -5.61 25.19 6.41
C THR A 6 -5.18 23.85 6.99
N PHE A 7 -5.06 23.74 8.32
CA PHE A 7 -4.74 22.49 8.99
C PHE A 7 -5.80 21.40 8.76
N ALA A 8 -7.08 21.75 8.88
CA ALA A 8 -8.18 20.82 8.61
C ALA A 8 -8.20 20.34 7.14
N ALA A 9 -7.92 21.24 6.19
CA ALA A 9 -7.79 20.88 4.78
C ALA A 9 -6.59 19.95 4.52
N ILE A 10 -5.45 20.18 5.18
CA ILE A 10 -4.27 19.31 5.09
C ILE A 10 -4.59 17.90 5.61
N ILE A 11 -5.25 17.79 6.77
CA ILE A 11 -5.67 16.49 7.32
C ILE A 11 -6.60 15.76 6.36
N LEU A 12 -7.58 16.46 5.77
CA LEU A 12 -8.50 15.87 4.81
C LEU A 12 -7.76 15.37 3.56
N LEU A 13 -6.85 16.17 3.00
CA LEU A 13 -6.06 15.80 1.84
C LEU A 13 -5.14 14.60 2.13
N LEU A 14 -4.52 14.56 3.31
CA LEU A 14 -3.70 13.42 3.73
C LEU A 14 -4.55 12.15 3.90
N GLY A 15 -5.72 12.24 4.52
CA GLY A 15 -6.65 11.13 4.64
C GLY A 15 -7.10 10.59 3.28
N ALA A 16 -7.49 11.49 2.37
CA ALA A 16 -7.86 11.15 1.00
C ALA A 16 -6.71 10.49 0.23
N PHE A 17 -5.49 11.01 0.38
CA PHE A 17 -4.29 10.45 -0.23
C PHE A 17 -4.01 9.03 0.26
N ILE A 18 -4.08 8.78 1.58
CA ILE A 18 -3.88 7.45 2.16
C ILE A 18 -4.94 6.48 1.62
N LEU A 19 -6.21 6.88 1.64
CA LEU A 19 -7.31 6.05 1.13
C LEU A 19 -7.14 5.72 -0.36
N PHE A 20 -6.70 6.69 -1.17
CA PHE A 20 -6.41 6.47 -2.59
C PHE A 20 -5.25 5.50 -2.81
N ALA A 21 -4.17 5.61 -2.02
CA ALA A 21 -3.06 4.67 -2.07
C ALA A 21 -3.50 3.25 -1.68
N MET A 22 -4.34 3.12 -0.65
CA MET A 22 -4.91 1.84 -0.23
C MET A 22 -5.82 1.23 -1.30
N TYR A 23 -6.65 2.05 -1.94
CA TYR A 23 -7.48 1.63 -3.07
C TYR A 23 -6.63 1.07 -4.22
N LYS A 24 -5.57 1.77 -4.64
CA LYS A 24 -4.68 1.27 -5.68
C LYS A 24 -3.98 -0.03 -5.28
N SER A 25 -3.52 -0.12 -4.04
CA SER A 25 -2.84 -1.31 -3.52
C SER A 25 -3.75 -2.53 -3.40
N SER A 26 -5.07 -2.35 -3.34
CA SER A 26 -6.02 -3.47 -3.26
C SER A 26 -6.49 -3.98 -4.63
N LEU A 27 -6.22 -3.25 -5.72
CA LEU A 27 -6.62 -3.66 -7.08
C LEU A 27 -6.13 -5.07 -7.47
N PRO A 28 -4.87 -5.48 -7.20
CA PRO A 28 -4.44 -6.84 -7.48
C PRO A 28 -5.22 -7.89 -6.68
N ILE A 29 -5.69 -7.55 -5.48
CA ILE A 29 -6.43 -8.47 -4.61
C ILE A 29 -7.89 -8.61 -5.08
N ILE A 30 -8.48 -7.50 -5.53
CA ILE A 30 -9.89 -7.44 -5.95
C ILE A 30 -10.08 -8.06 -7.34
N TYR A 31 -9.19 -7.72 -8.29
CA TYR A 31 -9.33 -8.12 -9.69
C TYR A 31 -8.39 -9.27 -10.09
N GLY A 32 -7.32 -9.50 -9.31
CA GLY A 32 -6.36 -10.53 -9.62
C GLY A 32 -6.81 -11.92 -9.23
N THR A 33 -6.21 -12.89 -9.90
CA THR A 33 -6.43 -14.32 -9.64
C THR A 33 -5.47 -14.80 -8.56
N LYS A 34 -5.96 -15.64 -7.66
CA LYS A 34 -5.13 -16.26 -6.64
C LYS A 34 -4.29 -17.37 -7.28
N VAL A 35 -2.98 -17.20 -7.29
CA VAL A 35 -2.02 -18.09 -7.93
C VAL A 35 -0.92 -18.51 -6.96
N LYS A 36 -0.38 -19.70 -7.20
CA LYS A 36 0.79 -20.22 -6.50
C LYS A 36 2.04 -19.62 -7.14
N ALA A 37 2.89 -19.01 -6.31
CA ALA A 37 4.16 -18.47 -6.75
C ALA A 37 5.30 -19.05 -5.93
N ASN A 38 6.44 -19.28 -6.56
CA ASN A 38 7.62 -19.85 -5.94
C ASN A 38 8.68 -18.79 -5.76
N ILE A 39 9.26 -18.71 -4.56
CA ILE A 39 10.47 -17.93 -4.33
C ILE A 39 11.64 -18.74 -4.90
N ILE A 40 12.22 -18.26 -6.00
CA ILE A 40 13.26 -18.99 -6.75
C ILE A 40 14.67 -18.55 -6.40
N GLY A 41 14.82 -17.37 -5.80
CA GLY A 41 16.12 -16.79 -5.46
C GLY A 41 15.97 -15.41 -4.84
N VAL A 42 17.08 -14.69 -4.86
CA VAL A 42 17.23 -13.38 -4.22
C VAL A 42 17.95 -12.45 -5.19
N ASP A 43 17.41 -11.25 -5.37
CA ASP A 43 18.08 -10.14 -6.02
C ASP A 43 18.69 -9.23 -4.95
N SER A 44 19.74 -8.49 -5.30
CA SER A 44 20.45 -7.64 -4.34
C SER A 44 20.60 -6.21 -4.84
N ALA A 45 20.19 -5.25 -4.02
CA ALA A 45 20.43 -3.84 -4.25
C ALA A 45 21.49 -3.31 -3.27
N LYS A 46 22.41 -2.49 -3.77
CA LYS A 46 23.41 -1.82 -2.93
C LYS A 46 22.74 -0.71 -2.15
N SER A 47 22.75 -0.79 -0.82
CA SER A 47 22.23 0.26 0.05
C SER A 47 23.37 1.18 0.50
N ARG A 48 23.06 2.46 0.73
CA ARG A 48 24.02 3.40 1.33
C ARG A 48 24.22 3.17 2.83
N ARG A 49 23.24 2.57 3.52
CA ARG A 49 23.26 2.31 4.97
C ARG A 49 23.64 0.87 5.33
N PHE A 50 23.34 -0.09 4.46
CA PHE A 50 23.65 -1.50 4.65
C PHE A 50 24.43 -1.99 3.42
N THR A 51 25.39 -2.89 3.59
CA THR A 51 26.26 -3.35 2.48
C THR A 51 25.43 -3.81 1.28
N TYR A 52 24.41 -4.64 1.52
CA TYR A 52 23.41 -5.06 0.52
C TYR A 52 22.05 -5.28 1.19
N VAL A 53 20.97 -4.97 0.46
CA VAL A 53 19.60 -5.38 0.78
C VAL A 53 19.18 -6.42 -0.23
N TYR A 54 18.53 -7.47 0.25
CA TYR A 54 18.18 -8.66 -0.52
C TYR A 54 16.66 -8.74 -0.67
N TYR A 55 16.19 -8.93 -1.89
CA TYR A 55 14.76 -8.98 -2.24
C TYR A 55 14.42 -10.35 -2.84
N PRO A 56 13.32 -11.00 -2.43
CA PRO A 56 12.97 -12.30 -2.97
C PRO A 56 12.52 -12.18 -4.43
N VAL A 57 13.01 -13.08 -5.27
CA VAL A 57 12.55 -13.22 -6.66
C VAL A 57 11.43 -14.25 -6.69
N ILE A 58 10.24 -13.79 -7.05
CA ILE A 58 9.02 -14.58 -7.14
C ILE A 58 8.81 -15.00 -8.60
N GLN A 59 8.58 -16.29 -8.82
CA GLN A 59 8.21 -16.85 -10.12
C GLN A 59 6.81 -17.49 -10.03
N LEU A 60 5.95 -17.17 -10.99
CA LEU A 60 4.62 -17.76 -11.12
C LEU A 60 4.34 -18.18 -12.57
N ASP A 61 3.48 -19.19 -12.71
CA ASP A 61 2.95 -19.62 -14.01
C ASP A 61 1.53 -19.07 -14.16
N HIS A 62 1.30 -18.25 -15.20
CA HIS A 62 -0.01 -17.68 -15.49
C HIS A 62 -0.30 -17.77 -16.99
N ASN A 63 -1.43 -18.37 -17.36
CA ASN A 63 -1.86 -18.58 -18.76
C ASN A 63 -0.74 -19.16 -19.65
N ASN A 64 -0.07 -20.23 -19.21
CA ASN A 64 1.08 -20.87 -19.88
C ASN A 64 2.34 -19.99 -20.06
N HIS A 65 2.41 -18.84 -19.38
CA HIS A 65 3.58 -17.98 -19.37
C HIS A 65 4.24 -18.00 -17.99
N ARG A 66 5.55 -18.20 -17.96
CA ARG A 66 6.38 -18.02 -16.76
C ARG A 66 6.69 -16.55 -16.57
N ILE A 67 6.28 -16.02 -15.44
CA ILE A 67 6.52 -14.62 -15.09
C ILE A 67 7.40 -14.57 -13.84
N ARG A 68 8.39 -13.66 -13.86
CA ARG A 68 9.35 -13.46 -12.78
C ARG A 68 9.34 -12.00 -12.37
N PHE A 69 9.28 -11.76 -11.07
CA PHE A 69 9.30 -10.42 -10.49
C PHE A 69 10.13 -10.41 -9.22
N THR A 70 10.83 -9.32 -8.96
CA THR A 70 11.50 -9.08 -7.69
C THR A 70 10.53 -8.32 -6.78
N ASP A 71 10.31 -8.83 -5.57
CA ASP A 71 9.47 -8.16 -4.58
C ASP A 71 10.30 -7.22 -3.70
N ASP A 72 10.45 -6.00 -4.17
CA ASP A 72 11.23 -4.95 -3.49
C ASP A 72 10.53 -4.41 -2.22
N SER A 73 9.31 -4.87 -1.92
CA SER A 73 8.55 -4.42 -0.75
C SER A 73 8.99 -5.10 0.55
N SER A 74 9.68 -6.24 0.46
CA SER A 74 10.16 -6.98 1.63
C SER A 74 11.62 -7.37 1.49
N SER A 75 12.44 -7.00 2.49
CA SER A 75 13.82 -7.48 2.55
C SER A 75 13.87 -8.86 3.18
N VAL A 76 14.60 -9.79 2.57
CA VAL A 76 14.79 -11.15 3.05
C VAL A 76 16.25 -11.44 3.36
N ASP A 77 16.52 -12.58 4.03
CA ASP A 77 17.89 -13.08 4.15
C ASP A 77 18.39 -13.54 2.77
N LYS A 78 19.70 -13.35 2.52
CA LYS A 78 20.39 -13.86 1.33
C LYS A 78 20.15 -15.35 1.11
N ASN A 79 20.00 -16.12 2.18
CA ASN A 79 19.83 -17.58 2.13
C ASN A 79 18.37 -18.03 2.29
N ILE A 80 17.39 -17.23 1.85
CA ILE A 80 15.98 -17.64 1.92
C ILE A 80 15.77 -19.00 1.23
N LYS A 81 15.08 -19.92 1.92
CA LYS A 81 14.72 -21.21 1.34
C LYS A 81 13.69 -21.00 0.25
N LYS A 82 13.80 -21.79 -0.82
CA LYS A 82 12.74 -21.86 -1.83
C LYS A 82 11.46 -22.31 -1.16
N SER A 83 10.42 -21.49 -1.28
CA SER A 83 9.12 -21.76 -0.71
C SER A 83 8.02 -21.33 -1.66
N GLU A 84 6.89 -22.02 -1.58
CA GLU A 84 5.66 -21.68 -2.29
C GLU A 84 4.86 -20.69 -1.44
N ILE A 85 4.39 -19.61 -2.07
CA ILE A 85 3.52 -18.60 -1.47
C ILE A 85 2.28 -18.42 -2.34
N MET A 86 1.15 -18.11 -1.70
CA MET A 86 -0.07 -17.75 -2.40
C MET A 86 -0.12 -16.25 -2.59
N VAL A 87 -0.27 -15.80 -3.84
CA VAL A 87 -0.32 -14.38 -4.19
C VAL A 87 -1.52 -14.11 -5.08
N TYR A 88 -1.96 -12.87 -5.12
CA TYR A 88 -2.92 -12.37 -6.09
C TYR A 88 -2.17 -11.69 -7.23
N TYR A 89 -2.45 -12.09 -8.47
CA TYR A 89 -1.81 -11.55 -9.65
C TYR A 89 -2.83 -11.11 -10.70
N ASP A 90 -2.62 -9.90 -11.21
CA ASP A 90 -3.30 -9.36 -12.37
C ASP A 90 -2.27 -8.70 -13.32
N PRO A 91 -2.32 -8.91 -14.64
CA PRO A 91 -1.39 -8.30 -15.59
C PRO A 91 -1.41 -6.77 -15.61
N HIS A 92 -2.55 -6.13 -15.29
CA HIS A 92 -2.71 -4.68 -15.31
C HIS A 92 -2.42 -4.06 -13.94
N TYR A 93 -2.77 -4.74 -12.85
CA TYR A 93 -2.64 -4.20 -11.50
C TYR A 93 -1.41 -4.70 -10.72
N GLY A 94 -0.80 -5.80 -11.15
CA GLY A 94 0.44 -6.34 -10.58
C GLY A 94 0.21 -7.48 -9.57
N LEU A 95 1.13 -7.60 -8.62
CA LEU A 95 1.17 -8.68 -7.63
C LEU A 95 0.88 -8.17 -6.22
N SER A 96 0.14 -8.93 -5.43
CA SER A 96 -0.08 -8.66 -4.01
C SER A 96 -0.09 -9.93 -3.17
N GLN A 97 0.45 -9.84 -1.96
CA GLN A 97 0.39 -10.92 -0.97
C GLN A 97 -0.94 -10.94 -0.19
N GLY A 98 -1.90 -10.09 -0.55
CA GLY A 98 -3.20 -9.96 0.10
C GLY A 98 -3.27 -8.82 1.12
N PHE A 99 -4.35 -8.78 1.89
CA PHE A 99 -4.54 -7.77 2.94
C PHE A 99 -3.64 -8.09 4.14
N THR A 100 -2.62 -7.26 4.35
CA THR A 100 -1.73 -7.35 5.50
C THR A 100 -2.23 -6.49 6.65
N VAL A 101 -1.73 -6.74 7.87
CA VAL A 101 -2.04 -5.90 9.04
C VAL A 101 -1.75 -4.42 8.75
N VAL A 102 -0.64 -4.16 8.06
CA VAL A 102 -0.23 -2.81 7.64
C VAL A 102 -1.31 -2.16 6.78
N THR A 103 -1.83 -2.86 5.77
CA THR A 103 -2.89 -2.31 4.89
C THR A 103 -4.16 -1.95 5.69
N THR A 104 -4.57 -2.81 6.62
CA THR A 104 -5.75 -2.56 7.46
C THR A 104 -5.53 -1.35 8.40
N THR A 105 -4.34 -1.23 8.99
CA THR A 105 -4.00 -0.10 9.86
C THR A 105 -4.03 1.22 9.09
N PHE A 106 -3.41 1.28 7.90
CA PHE A 106 -3.43 2.49 7.07
C PHE A 106 -4.82 2.85 6.56
N LEU A 107 -5.67 1.86 6.27
CA LEU A 107 -7.07 2.10 5.92
C LEU A 107 -7.81 2.81 7.06
N ILE A 108 -7.69 2.30 8.29
CA ILE A 108 -8.34 2.89 9.48
C ILE A 108 -7.84 4.32 9.71
N ILE A 109 -6.52 4.53 9.67
CA ILE A 109 -5.91 5.86 9.83
C ILE A 109 -6.42 6.83 8.75
N GLY A 110 -6.42 6.41 7.49
CA GLY A 110 -6.90 7.22 6.38
C GLY A 110 -8.36 7.64 6.56
N LEU A 111 -9.21 6.69 7.00
CA LEU A 111 -10.63 6.93 7.23
C LEU A 111 -10.87 7.89 8.39
N LEU A 112 -10.17 7.72 9.51
CA LEU A 112 -10.22 8.62 10.66
C LEU A 112 -9.75 10.04 10.28
N MET A 113 -8.63 10.17 9.58
CA MET A 113 -8.12 11.47 9.12
C MET A 113 -9.12 12.15 8.19
N PHE A 114 -9.69 11.41 7.23
CA PHE A 114 -10.66 11.95 6.29
C PHE A 114 -11.92 12.45 7.02
N MET A 115 -12.50 11.65 7.93
CA MET A 115 -13.67 12.04 8.70
C MET A 115 -13.40 13.24 9.63
N LEU A 116 -12.27 13.25 10.35
CA LEU A 116 -11.88 14.36 11.21
C LEU A 116 -11.63 15.64 10.41
N GLY A 117 -11.00 15.54 9.23
CA GLY A 117 -10.79 16.66 8.33
C GLY A 117 -12.10 17.29 7.85
N ILE A 118 -13.07 16.44 7.47
CA ILE A 118 -14.44 16.88 7.12
C ILE A 118 -15.09 17.58 8.30
N LEU A 119 -15.15 16.92 9.46
CA LEU A 119 -15.84 17.44 10.64
C LEU A 119 -15.22 18.77 11.12
N ALA A 120 -13.90 18.88 11.10
CA ALA A 120 -13.18 20.11 11.43
C ALA A 120 -13.50 21.24 10.44
N LEU A 121 -13.56 20.97 9.13
CA LEU A 121 -13.96 21.98 8.14
C LEU A 121 -15.39 22.46 8.36
N PHE A 122 -16.35 21.54 8.54
CA PHE A 122 -17.77 21.89 8.72
C PHE A 122 -18.03 22.65 10.03
N THR A 123 -17.41 22.25 11.14
CA THR A 123 -17.53 22.97 12.42
C THR A 123 -16.90 24.36 12.37
N LEU A 124 -15.75 24.52 11.70
CA LEU A 124 -15.12 25.83 11.47
C LEU A 124 -15.88 26.70 10.45
N LEU A 125 -16.69 26.10 9.58
CA LEU A 125 -17.59 26.79 8.66
C LEU A 125 -18.84 27.29 9.38
N LYS A 126 -19.51 26.45 10.18
CA LYS A 126 -20.68 26.85 10.98
C LYS A 126 -20.38 28.00 11.95
N PHE A 127 -19.26 27.94 12.67
CA PHE A 127 -18.84 29.03 13.57
C PHE A 127 -18.64 30.40 12.89
N LYS A 128 -18.52 30.45 11.55
CA LYS A 128 -18.44 31.71 10.79
C LYS A 128 -19.83 32.21 10.37
N VAL A 129 -20.79 31.32 10.15
CA VAL A 129 -22.16 31.67 9.74
C VAL A 129 -22.93 32.28 10.90
N ASP A 130 -22.77 31.75 12.12
CA ASP A 130 -23.46 32.25 13.33
C ASP A 130 -22.89 33.58 13.88
N ARG A 131 -21.85 34.16 13.25
CA ARG A 131 -21.24 35.45 13.66
C ARG A 131 -21.48 36.59 12.65
N LYS A 132 -22.45 36.44 11.75
CA LYS A 132 -22.94 37.53 10.90
C LYS A 132 -24.33 37.95 11.37
#